data_AF-A0A927ATE9-F1
#
_entry.id   AF-A0A927ATE9-F1
#
_cell.length_a   1.000
_cell.length_b   1.000
_cell.length_c   1.000
_cell.angle_alpha   90.00
_cell.angle_beta   90.00
_cell.angle_gamma   90.00
#
_symmetry.space_group_name_H-M   'P 1'
#
loop_
_entity.id
_entity.type
_entity.pdbx_description
1 polymer ?
#
loop_
_entity_poly.entity_id
_entity_poly.type
_entity_poly.pdbx_seq_one_letter_code
_entity_poly.pdbx_strand_id
1 'polypeptide(L)'
;MSIIKPALLHPERINHLSGANNYSWIHFRDGEKKLLAKPISYLELLLPDFIRVHKTALLNPAFITKLYQPPRRKMSGKVYMDTGDVFPVSRRRLQTVIDLLQRRDEAVTQIGVIRETSVGSEPEASTTASVFLVTEDENITPLLSQIVTSRKFEHQLHVSRTSTSIPDLLKPLPLRDYPSLLFLDARTAMLERLNTLQRLRIDKDLCRIPVILIVSPTDQQIINGYQHQANSVVTFPAVYPQMESTLERICQFWLRIVALPNATTTGMVA
;
A
#
# COMPACT_ATOMS: atom_id res chain seq x y z
N MET A 1 -20.17 3.85 6.82
CA MET A 1 -19.22 4.49 7.76
C MET A 1 -18.57 3.40 8.60
N SER A 2 -17.27 3.12 8.42
CA SER A 2 -16.57 2.15 9.28
C SER A 2 -16.10 2.86 10.56
N ILE A 3 -16.55 2.34 11.70
CA ILE A 3 -16.49 2.87 13.08
C ILE A 3 -15.04 2.94 13.65
N ILE A 4 -14.01 2.73 12.82
CA ILE A 4 -12.62 2.54 13.25
C ILE A 4 -11.85 3.86 13.40
N LYS A 5 -12.28 4.92 12.71
CA LYS A 5 -11.52 6.18 12.64
C LYS A 5 -11.43 6.95 13.97
N PRO A 6 -12.46 7.13 14.82
CA PRO A 6 -12.41 8.15 15.86
C PRO A 6 -11.33 7.93 16.91
N ALA A 7 -10.94 6.67 17.17
CA ALA A 7 -9.90 6.34 18.15
C ALA A 7 -8.47 6.67 17.67
N LEU A 8 -8.24 6.70 16.35
CA LEU A 8 -6.93 6.95 15.73
C LEU A 8 -6.78 8.40 15.23
N LEU A 9 -7.83 9.23 15.33
CA LEU A 9 -7.80 10.65 14.98
C LEU A 9 -6.95 11.48 15.94
N HIS A 10 -6.67 10.95 17.14
CA HIS A 10 -5.89 11.61 18.18
C HIS A 10 -4.71 10.74 18.66
N PRO A 11 -3.69 10.49 17.81
CA PRO A 11 -2.51 9.69 18.16
C PRO A 11 -1.77 10.20 19.40
N GLU A 12 -1.80 11.51 19.64
CA GLU A 12 -1.18 12.18 20.78
C GLU A 12 -1.76 11.74 22.13
N ARG A 13 -2.99 11.22 22.16
CA ARG A 13 -3.63 10.68 23.37
C ARG A 13 -3.29 9.20 23.61
N ILE A 14 -2.77 8.52 22.59
CA ILE A 14 -2.49 7.10 22.63
C ILE A 14 -1.12 6.89 23.27
N ASN A 15 -1.12 6.17 24.38
CA ASN A 15 0.09 5.83 25.11
C ASN A 15 0.86 4.70 24.42
N HIS A 16 0.18 3.57 24.21
CA HIS A 16 0.75 2.41 23.53
C HIS A 16 -0.34 1.51 22.96
N LEU A 17 0.07 0.61 22.07
CA LEU A 17 -0.79 -0.41 21.50
C LEU A 17 -0.22 -1.80 21.80
N SER A 18 -1.12 -2.74 22.10
CA SER A 18 -0.76 -4.14 22.35
C SER A 18 -1.54 -5.08 21.43
N GLY A 19 -0.82 -5.95 20.72
CA GLY A 19 -1.38 -6.90 19.77
C GLY A 19 -1.91 -8.16 20.44
N ALA A 20 -3.12 -8.54 20.06
CA ALA A 20 -3.81 -9.78 20.41
C ALA A 20 -4.25 -10.49 19.11
N ASN A 21 -3.27 -11.09 18.42
CA ASN A 21 -3.43 -11.71 17.10
C ASN A 21 -3.98 -10.72 16.05
N ASN A 22 -5.20 -10.95 15.56
CA ASN A 22 -5.87 -10.11 14.56
C ASN A 22 -6.53 -8.86 15.18
N TYR A 23 -6.41 -8.72 16.50
CA TYR A 23 -6.89 -7.56 17.23
C TYR A 23 -5.72 -6.80 17.86
N SER A 24 -5.94 -5.53 18.16
CA SER A 24 -5.03 -4.72 18.94
C SER A 24 -5.80 -3.87 19.92
N TRP A 25 -5.31 -3.82 21.14
CA TRP A 25 -5.77 -2.85 22.12
C TRP A 25 -5.00 -1.55 21.94
N ILE A 26 -5.73 -0.44 21.88
CA ILE A 26 -5.23 0.92 22.01
C ILE A 26 -5.39 1.29 23.48
N HIS A 27 -4.29 1.67 24.14
CA HIS A 27 -4.30 2.17 25.52
C HIS A 27 -4.08 3.67 25.48
N PHE A 28 -5.04 4.43 25.99
CA PHE A 28 -4.98 5.88 26.08
C PHE A 28 -4.38 6.30 27.44
N ARG A 29 -3.89 7.54 27.54
CA ARG A 29 -3.26 8.04 28.78
C ARG A 29 -4.24 8.24 29.94
N ASP A 30 -5.51 8.44 29.66
CA ASP A 30 -6.59 8.54 30.66
C ASP A 30 -6.99 7.17 31.25
N GLY A 31 -6.33 6.09 30.81
CA GLY A 31 -6.62 4.72 31.23
C GLY A 31 -7.71 4.03 30.41
N GLU A 32 -8.36 4.74 29.48
CA GLU A 32 -9.32 4.15 28.55
C GLU A 32 -8.59 3.14 27.63
N LYS A 33 -9.27 2.04 27.30
CA LYS A 33 -8.75 1.02 26.37
C LYS A 33 -9.79 0.70 25.31
N LYS A 34 -9.37 0.68 24.04
CA LYS A 34 -10.24 0.32 22.90
C LYS A 34 -9.68 -0.86 22.14
N LEU A 35 -10.52 -1.84 21.86
CA LEU A 35 -10.17 -2.97 21.01
C LEU A 35 -10.45 -2.63 19.55
N LEU A 36 -9.46 -2.86 18.70
CA LEU A 36 -9.61 -2.80 17.26
C LEU A 36 -9.40 -4.18 16.66
N ALA A 37 -10.25 -4.55 15.70
CA ALA A 37 -10.11 -5.73 14.86
C ALA A 37 -9.04 -5.53 13.77
N LYS A 38 -7.87 -5.04 14.18
CA LYS A 38 -6.71 -4.82 13.32
C LYS A 38 -5.45 -5.29 14.05
N PRO A 39 -4.55 -6.04 13.37
CA PRO A 39 -3.31 -6.49 13.98
C PRO A 39 -2.34 -5.32 14.17
N ILE A 40 -1.40 -5.47 15.10
CA ILE A 40 -0.49 -4.37 15.46
C ILE A 40 0.41 -3.92 14.29
N SER A 41 0.71 -4.82 13.34
CA SER A 41 1.43 -4.49 12.11
C SER A 41 0.65 -3.57 11.17
N TYR A 42 -0.69 -3.66 11.20
CA TYR A 42 -1.55 -2.74 10.46
C TYR A 42 -1.53 -1.35 11.10
N LEU A 43 -1.47 -1.29 12.44
CA LEU A 43 -1.45 -0.01 13.16
C LEU A 43 -0.07 0.66 13.13
N GLU A 44 1.02 -0.10 13.09
CA GLU A 44 2.39 0.42 12.88
C GLU A 44 2.51 1.24 11.59
N LEU A 45 1.81 0.82 10.52
CA LEU A 45 1.79 1.55 9.24
C LEU A 45 0.97 2.84 9.30
N LEU A 46 0.00 2.91 10.21
CA LEU A 46 -0.87 4.07 10.39
C LEU A 46 -0.33 5.08 11.41
N LEU A 47 0.59 4.63 12.27
CA LEU A 47 1.20 5.42 13.32
C LEU A 47 2.72 5.38 13.13
N PRO A 48 3.25 6.08 12.10
CA PRO A 48 4.67 6.01 11.74
C PRO A 48 5.58 6.58 12.84
N ASP A 49 5.04 7.49 13.65
CA ASP A 49 5.75 8.05 14.80
C ASP A 49 5.84 7.05 15.97
N PHE A 50 5.07 5.96 15.94
CA PHE A 50 5.10 4.96 16.99
C PHE A 50 6.18 3.92 16.71
N ILE A 51 6.92 3.55 17.76
CA ILE A 51 8.05 2.64 17.65
C ILE A 51 7.63 1.24 18.02
N ARG A 52 7.83 0.28 17.10
CA ARG A 52 7.48 -1.11 17.35
C ARG A 52 8.58 -1.87 18.07
N VAL A 53 8.53 -1.86 19.39
CA VAL A 53 9.56 -2.51 20.24
C VAL A 53 9.46 -4.03 20.30
N HIS A 54 8.28 -4.62 20.05
CA HIS A 54 8.04 -6.07 20.13
C HIS A 54 7.06 -6.55 19.05
N LYS A 55 7.00 -7.87 18.80
CA LYS A 55 6.00 -8.46 17.88
C LYS A 55 4.55 -8.09 18.24
N THR A 56 4.28 -7.87 19.53
CA THR A 56 2.97 -7.53 20.10
C THR A 56 2.91 -6.14 20.76
N ALA A 57 3.94 -5.29 20.63
CA ALA A 57 3.93 -3.96 21.27
C ALA A 57 4.43 -2.88 20.31
N LEU A 58 3.66 -1.79 20.25
CA LEU A 58 3.90 -0.59 19.46
C LEU A 58 3.71 0.59 20.41
N LEU A 59 4.79 1.32 20.70
CA LEU A 59 4.83 2.32 21.75
C LEU A 59 4.84 3.72 21.14
N ASN A 60 4.14 4.66 21.76
CA ASN A 60 4.35 6.06 21.44
C ASN A 60 5.69 6.50 22.05
N PRO A 61 6.68 6.94 21.26
CA PRO A 61 7.94 7.40 21.82
C PRO A 61 7.75 8.60 22.73
N ALA A 62 6.73 9.44 22.51
CA ALA A 62 6.49 10.65 23.31
C ALA A 62 6.40 10.37 24.83
N PHE A 63 6.00 9.15 25.22
CA PHE A 63 5.78 8.74 26.61
C PHE A 63 6.81 7.71 27.13
N ILE A 64 7.86 7.42 26.36
CA ILE A 64 8.94 6.54 26.82
C ILE A 64 9.85 7.32 27.79
N THR A 65 10.00 6.81 29.01
CA THR A 65 10.82 7.47 30.04
C THR A 65 12.23 6.91 30.09
N LYS A 66 12.39 5.58 30.01
CA LYS A 66 13.71 4.92 30.13
C LYS A 66 13.78 3.67 29.27
N LEU A 67 14.95 3.44 28.66
CA LEU A 67 15.30 2.20 27.98
C LEU A 67 16.39 1.48 28.79
N TYR A 68 16.08 0.31 29.32
CA TYR A 68 17.06 -0.55 29.98
C TYR A 68 17.64 -1.55 28.98
N GLN A 69 18.95 -1.41 28.75
CA GLN A 69 19.70 -2.33 27.91
C GLN A 69 20.12 -3.56 28.73
N PRO A 70 19.96 -4.77 28.18
CA PRO A 70 20.28 -5.98 28.92
C PRO A 70 21.81 -6.12 29.09
N PRO A 71 22.31 -6.45 30.30
CA PRO A 71 23.75 -6.53 30.57
C PRO A 71 24.46 -7.69 29.85
N ARG A 72 23.71 -8.63 29.25
CA ARG A 72 24.24 -9.75 28.46
C ARG A 72 23.55 -9.81 27.10
N ARG A 73 24.33 -10.02 26.05
CA ARG A 73 23.93 -10.04 24.62
C ARG A 73 22.77 -11.00 24.26
N LYS A 74 22.46 -11.99 25.11
CA LYS A 74 21.38 -12.97 24.90
C LYS A 74 20.02 -12.60 25.53
N MET A 75 19.94 -11.56 26.36
CA MET A 75 18.68 -11.16 27.01
C MET A 75 17.95 -10.05 26.24
N SER A 76 16.63 -9.93 26.42
CA SER A 76 15.80 -8.85 25.86
C SER A 76 15.89 -7.59 26.71
N GLY A 77 15.99 -6.41 26.06
CA GLY A 77 15.91 -5.12 26.75
C GLY A 77 14.50 -4.83 27.27
N LYS A 78 14.35 -3.76 28.06
CA LYS A 78 13.05 -3.32 28.58
C LYS A 78 12.87 -1.83 28.33
N VAL A 79 11.69 -1.42 27.86
CA VAL A 79 11.25 -0.03 27.79
C VAL A 79 10.30 0.24 28.95
N TYR A 80 10.48 1.38 29.60
CA TYR A 80 9.62 1.90 30.64
C TYR A 80 8.83 3.08 30.09
N MET A 81 7.52 3.03 30.22
CA MET A 81 6.61 4.11 29.90
C MET A 81 6.44 5.03 31.12
N ASP A 82 6.01 6.27 30.89
CA ASP A 82 5.70 7.24 31.96
C ASP A 82 4.54 6.79 32.86
N THR A 83 3.62 5.98 32.33
CA THR A 83 2.51 5.33 33.05
C THR A 83 2.94 4.20 33.99
N GLY A 84 4.23 3.83 34.02
CA GLY A 84 4.77 2.73 34.81
C GLY A 84 4.74 1.36 34.12
N ASP A 85 4.14 1.27 32.93
CA ASP A 85 4.10 0.04 32.13
C ASP A 85 5.48 -0.32 31.56
N VAL A 86 5.80 -1.63 31.51
CA VAL A 86 7.11 -2.12 31.08
C VAL A 86 6.99 -3.10 29.91
N PHE A 87 7.69 -2.81 28.81
CA PHE A 87 7.63 -3.60 27.58
C PHE A 87 8.97 -4.24 27.21
N PRO A 88 9.02 -5.54 26.91
CA PRO A 88 10.24 -6.18 26.44
C PRO A 88 10.57 -5.74 25.01
N VAL A 89 11.83 -5.40 24.75
CA VAL A 89 12.33 -5.06 23.41
C VAL A 89 12.90 -6.31 22.75
N SER A 90 12.39 -6.64 21.57
CA SER A 90 12.94 -7.72 20.76
C SER A 90 14.39 -7.42 20.36
N ARG A 91 15.29 -8.40 20.54
CA ARG A 91 16.73 -8.26 20.22
C ARG A 91 17.03 -7.65 18.85
N ARG A 92 16.32 -8.10 17.79
CA ARG A 92 16.45 -7.59 16.41
C ARG A 92 16.05 -6.13 16.25
N ARG A 93 15.23 -5.60 17.16
CA ARG A 93 14.69 -4.24 17.11
C ARG A 93 15.37 -3.30 18.10
N LEU A 94 16.22 -3.82 18.99
CA LEU A 94 16.88 -3.03 20.01
C LEU A 94 17.73 -1.90 19.40
N GLN A 95 18.48 -2.19 18.33
CA GLN A 95 19.30 -1.17 17.67
C GLN A 95 18.43 -0.08 17.00
N THR A 96 17.39 -0.48 16.26
CA THR A 96 16.45 0.46 15.63
C THR A 96 15.75 1.35 16.67
N VAL A 97 15.38 0.79 17.83
CA VAL A 97 14.76 1.55 18.92
C VAL A 97 15.76 2.53 19.55
N ILE A 98 17.02 2.14 19.72
CA ILE A 98 18.08 3.03 20.23
C ILE A 98 18.33 4.18 19.24
N ASP A 99 18.52 3.87 17.96
CA ASP A 99 18.82 4.87 16.92
C ASP A 99 17.67 5.89 16.77
N LEU A 100 16.40 5.44 16.86
CA LEU A 100 15.24 6.31 16.80
C LEU A 100 15.08 7.21 18.03
N LEU A 101 15.41 6.70 19.23
CA LEU A 101 15.36 7.49 20.47
C LEU A 101 16.53 8.49 20.54
N GLN A 102 17.73 8.10 20.12
CA GLN A 102 18.90 9.00 20.07
C GLN A 102 18.72 10.13 19.05
N ARG A 103 18.22 9.82 17.85
CA ARG A 103 17.88 10.85 16.84
C ARG A 103 16.85 11.85 17.35
N ARG A 104 15.94 11.43 18.22
CA ARG A 104 14.97 12.33 18.84
C ARG A 104 15.64 13.26 19.85
N ASP A 105 16.51 12.74 20.71
CA ASP A 105 17.25 13.57 21.66
C ASP A 105 18.14 14.59 20.91
N GLU A 106 18.74 14.21 19.79
CA GLU A 106 19.51 15.09 18.90
C GLU A 106 18.63 16.11 18.16
N ALA A 107 17.48 15.71 17.61
CA ALA A 107 16.54 16.60 16.92
C ALA A 107 15.92 17.63 17.87
N VAL A 108 15.60 17.25 19.11
CA VAL A 108 15.15 18.18 20.16
C VAL A 108 16.27 19.16 20.52
N THR A 109 17.53 18.74 20.45
CA THR A 109 18.70 19.62 20.69
C THR A 109 18.96 20.56 19.51
N GLN A 110 18.70 20.13 18.26
CA GLN A 110 18.89 20.94 17.04
C GLN A 110 17.75 21.93 16.73
N ILE A 111 16.51 21.63 17.13
CA ILE A 111 15.35 22.54 16.95
C ILE A 111 15.50 23.84 17.77
N GLY A 112 16.47 23.92 18.68
CA GLY A 112 16.84 25.17 19.35
C GLY A 112 17.55 26.22 18.47
N VAL A 113 17.95 25.91 17.23
CA VAL A 113 18.80 26.80 16.42
C VAL A 113 18.27 26.96 14.98
N ILE A 114 17.63 28.09 14.69
CA ILE A 114 17.04 28.52 13.40
C ILE A 114 18.13 28.95 12.39
N ARG A 115 17.89 28.80 11.07
CA ARG A 115 18.05 29.87 10.05
C ARG A 115 17.58 29.51 8.62
N GLU A 116 16.90 30.48 8.01
CA GLU A 116 16.34 30.56 6.66
C GLU A 116 17.38 30.39 5.55
N THR A 117 16.98 29.85 4.38
CA THR A 117 17.06 30.55 3.07
C THR A 117 16.44 29.75 1.93
N SER A 118 15.82 30.51 1.03
CA SER A 118 15.15 30.18 -0.23
C SER A 118 16.11 29.84 -1.39
N VAL A 119 15.62 29.14 -2.43
CA VAL A 119 15.65 29.50 -3.88
C VAL A 119 15.52 28.23 -4.76
N GLY A 120 14.73 28.31 -5.84
CA GLY A 120 14.98 27.55 -7.07
C GLY A 120 13.78 26.81 -7.67
N SER A 121 13.13 27.43 -8.65
CA SER A 121 12.07 26.88 -9.51
C SER A 121 12.62 26.48 -10.89
N GLU A 122 12.33 25.26 -11.36
CA GLU A 122 12.31 24.88 -12.78
C GLU A 122 11.09 23.99 -13.09
N PRO A 123 10.58 23.99 -14.34
CA PRO A 123 9.27 23.47 -14.72
C PRO A 123 9.30 22.01 -15.23
N GLU A 124 8.13 21.43 -15.48
CA GLU A 124 7.83 20.42 -16.53
C GLU A 124 7.31 19.01 -16.17
N ALA A 125 6.31 18.65 -16.99
CA ALA A 125 5.61 17.39 -17.19
C ALA A 125 4.68 16.92 -16.04
N SER A 126 3.44 17.40 -16.09
CA SER A 126 2.29 16.70 -15.48
C SER A 126 2.15 15.31 -16.12
N THR A 127 2.80 14.30 -15.53
CA THR A 127 2.62 12.89 -15.89
C THR A 127 1.20 12.47 -15.52
N THR A 128 0.33 12.36 -16.51
CA THR A 128 -1.01 11.77 -16.35
C THR A 128 -0.86 10.27 -16.17
N ALA A 129 -1.39 9.73 -15.07
CA ALA A 129 -1.38 8.30 -14.81
C ALA A 129 -2.03 7.54 -15.98
N SER A 130 -1.52 6.36 -16.30
CA SER A 130 -2.03 5.57 -17.43
C SER A 130 -2.51 4.20 -16.99
N VAL A 131 -3.60 3.73 -17.59
CA VAL A 131 -4.17 2.40 -17.42
C VAL A 131 -4.08 1.68 -18.75
N PHE A 132 -3.58 0.45 -18.74
CA PHE A 132 -3.49 -0.37 -19.95
C PHE A 132 -4.55 -1.47 -19.91
N LEU A 133 -5.20 -1.70 -21.05
CA LEU A 133 -6.12 -2.82 -21.26
C LEU A 133 -5.63 -3.62 -22.45
N VAL A 134 -5.44 -4.92 -22.24
CA VAL A 134 -5.24 -5.88 -23.34
C VAL A 134 -6.45 -6.76 -23.46
N THR A 135 -7.21 -6.61 -24.54
CA THR A 135 -8.37 -7.44 -24.81
C THR A 135 -8.66 -7.54 -26.30
N GLU A 136 -9.22 -8.67 -26.69
CA GLU A 136 -9.83 -8.88 -28.01
C GLU A 136 -11.36 -8.70 -27.93
N ASP A 137 -11.93 -8.56 -26.73
CA ASP A 137 -13.36 -8.38 -26.52
C ASP A 137 -13.77 -6.93 -26.79
N GLU A 138 -14.51 -6.76 -27.87
CA GLU A 138 -15.02 -5.47 -28.33
C GLU A 138 -16.03 -4.83 -27.35
N ASN A 139 -16.56 -5.60 -26.39
CA ASN A 139 -17.49 -5.08 -25.39
C ASN A 139 -16.78 -4.46 -24.17
N ILE A 140 -15.59 -4.95 -23.80
CA ILE A 140 -14.86 -4.45 -22.61
C ILE A 140 -14.30 -3.05 -22.87
N THR A 141 -13.74 -2.84 -24.05
CA THR A 141 -13.09 -1.59 -24.44
C THR A 141 -14.01 -0.35 -24.28
N PRO A 142 -15.21 -0.29 -24.89
CA PRO A 142 -16.10 0.85 -24.74
C PRO A 142 -16.61 1.00 -23.31
N LEU A 143 -16.87 -0.12 -22.62
CA LEU A 143 -17.34 -0.12 -21.24
C LEU A 143 -16.30 0.46 -20.28
N LEU A 144 -15.04 0.07 -20.40
CA LEU A 144 -13.95 0.60 -19.59
C LEU A 144 -13.73 2.09 -19.88
N SER A 145 -13.74 2.47 -21.16
CA SER A 145 -13.62 3.87 -21.57
C SER A 145 -14.74 4.75 -21.00
N GLN A 146 -15.99 4.25 -21.04
CA GLN A 146 -17.14 4.92 -20.44
C GLN A 146 -17.00 5.06 -18.92
N ILE A 147 -16.56 4.01 -18.21
CA ILE A 147 -16.37 4.06 -16.75
C ILE A 147 -15.25 5.04 -16.38
N VAL A 148 -14.13 5.02 -17.10
CA VAL A 148 -12.99 5.94 -16.89
C VAL A 148 -13.44 7.39 -17.06
N THR A 149 -14.14 7.68 -18.16
CA THR A 149 -14.61 9.03 -18.50
C THR A 149 -15.71 9.52 -17.56
N SER A 150 -16.78 8.74 -17.37
CA SER A 150 -17.96 9.15 -16.61
C SER A 150 -17.70 9.36 -15.12
N ARG A 151 -16.71 8.65 -14.55
CA ARG A 151 -16.35 8.73 -13.13
C ARG A 151 -15.18 9.69 -12.87
N LYS A 152 -14.77 10.47 -13.89
CA LYS A 152 -13.68 11.46 -13.87
C LYS A 152 -12.37 10.88 -13.32
N PHE A 153 -11.99 9.69 -13.79
CA PHE A 153 -10.67 9.18 -13.50
C PHE A 153 -9.65 9.93 -14.36
N GLU A 154 -8.62 10.51 -13.75
CA GLU A 154 -7.57 11.26 -14.46
C GLU A 154 -6.56 10.38 -15.20
N HIS A 155 -6.99 9.16 -15.55
CA HIS A 155 -6.13 8.17 -16.15
C HIS A 155 -6.31 8.09 -17.65
N GLN A 156 -5.21 8.07 -18.40
CA GLN A 156 -5.24 7.78 -19.83
C GLN A 156 -5.40 6.28 -20.06
N LEU A 157 -6.43 5.87 -20.80
CA LEU A 157 -6.65 4.46 -21.16
C LEU A 157 -5.93 4.12 -22.47
N HIS A 158 -5.00 3.17 -22.42
CA HIS A 158 -4.37 2.58 -23.61
C HIS A 158 -4.91 1.18 -23.84
N VAL A 159 -5.30 0.88 -25.08
CA VAL A 159 -5.89 -0.41 -25.45
C VAL A 159 -5.02 -1.10 -26.49
N SER A 160 -4.71 -2.37 -26.26
CA SER A 160 -4.01 -3.24 -27.20
C SER A 160 -4.75 -4.56 -27.37
N ARG A 161 -4.59 -5.20 -28.53
CA ARG A 161 -5.09 -6.57 -28.76
C ARG A 161 -4.05 -7.63 -28.38
N THR A 162 -2.76 -7.29 -28.47
CA THR A 162 -1.63 -8.19 -28.16
C THR A 162 -0.89 -7.75 -26.90
N SER A 163 -0.34 -8.72 -26.17
CA SER A 163 0.38 -8.47 -24.92
C SER A 163 1.88 -8.69 -25.04
N THR A 164 2.34 -9.39 -26.07
CA THR A 164 3.76 -9.77 -26.26
C THR A 164 4.73 -8.60 -26.27
N SER A 165 4.32 -7.46 -26.83
CA SER A 165 5.16 -6.25 -26.96
C SER A 165 5.15 -5.38 -25.70
N ILE A 166 4.27 -5.61 -24.73
CA ILE A 166 4.11 -4.70 -23.57
C ILE A 166 5.39 -4.57 -22.74
N PRO A 167 6.06 -5.67 -22.34
CA PRO A 167 7.29 -5.54 -21.57
C PRO A 167 8.37 -4.76 -22.32
N ASP A 168 8.47 -4.97 -23.63
CA ASP A 168 9.48 -4.32 -24.48
C ASP A 168 9.17 -2.85 -24.73
N LEU A 169 7.88 -2.49 -24.82
CA LEU A 169 7.40 -1.11 -24.93
C LEU A 169 7.63 -0.32 -23.64
N LEU A 170 7.45 -0.95 -22.47
CA LEU A 170 7.56 -0.28 -21.18
C LEU A 170 9.01 -0.12 -20.72
N LYS A 171 9.87 -1.11 -20.99
CA LYS A 171 11.27 -1.12 -20.54
C LYS A 171 12.10 0.14 -20.85
N PRO A 172 11.98 0.81 -22.01
CA PRO A 172 12.74 2.03 -22.29
C PRO A 172 12.20 3.27 -21.56
N LEU A 173 11.01 3.21 -20.98
CA LEU A 173 10.38 4.35 -20.30
C LEU A 173 10.95 4.54 -18.88
N PRO A 174 10.99 5.77 -18.34
CA PRO A 174 11.34 5.98 -16.95
C PRO A 174 10.25 5.41 -16.02
N LEU A 175 10.63 4.98 -14.80
CA LEU A 175 9.73 4.32 -13.85
C LEU A 175 8.41 5.07 -13.59
N ARG A 176 8.46 6.40 -13.59
CA ARG A 176 7.30 7.29 -13.37
C ARG A 176 6.25 7.23 -14.50
N ASP A 177 6.65 6.78 -15.69
CA ASP A 177 5.80 6.70 -16.89
C ASP A 177 5.20 5.30 -17.07
N TYR A 178 5.52 4.34 -16.19
CA TYR A 178 4.88 3.02 -16.21
C TYR A 178 3.37 3.14 -15.90
N PRO A 179 2.53 2.28 -16.49
CA PRO A 179 1.11 2.30 -16.18
C PRO A 179 0.86 2.03 -14.71
N SER A 180 -0.09 2.77 -14.15
CA SER A 180 -0.53 2.60 -12.77
C SER A 180 -1.31 1.29 -12.59
N LEU A 181 -1.91 0.77 -13.67
CA LEU A 181 -2.67 -0.48 -13.67
C LEU A 181 -2.70 -1.14 -15.07
N LEU A 182 -2.60 -2.46 -15.11
CA LEU A 182 -2.71 -3.26 -16.33
C LEU A 182 -3.85 -4.29 -16.21
N PHE A 183 -4.80 -4.26 -17.13
CA PHE A 183 -5.79 -5.32 -17.35
C PHE A 183 -5.30 -6.23 -18.47
N LEU A 184 -5.21 -7.53 -18.20
CA LEU A 184 -4.88 -8.57 -19.18
C LEU A 184 -6.06 -9.52 -19.34
N ASP A 185 -6.71 -9.50 -20.50
CA ASP A 185 -7.76 -10.46 -20.83
C ASP A 185 -7.18 -11.74 -21.43
N ALA A 186 -7.27 -12.81 -20.66
CA ALA A 186 -6.74 -14.14 -20.94
C ALA A 186 -7.83 -15.15 -21.33
N ARG A 187 -9.10 -14.72 -21.50
CA ARG A 187 -10.21 -15.61 -21.87
C ARG A 187 -10.00 -16.31 -23.20
N THR A 188 -9.46 -15.60 -24.21
CA THR A 188 -9.19 -16.14 -25.55
C THR A 188 -7.71 -16.47 -25.78
N ALA A 189 -6.78 -15.74 -25.16
CA ALA A 189 -5.34 -15.81 -25.44
C ALA A 189 -4.49 -16.20 -24.20
N MET A 190 -4.94 -17.19 -23.42
CA MET A 190 -4.37 -17.52 -22.10
C MET A 190 -2.85 -17.66 -22.06
N LEU A 191 -2.26 -18.49 -22.93
CA LEU A 191 -0.82 -18.76 -22.90
C LEU A 191 0.01 -17.50 -23.17
N GLU A 192 -0.41 -16.67 -24.14
CA GLU A 192 0.24 -15.39 -24.44
C GLU A 192 0.18 -14.43 -23.25
N ARG A 193 -0.99 -14.32 -22.60
CA ARG A 193 -1.18 -13.44 -21.44
C ARG A 193 -0.34 -13.89 -20.24
N LEU A 194 -0.28 -15.19 -19.95
CA LEU A 194 0.54 -15.72 -18.86
C LEU A 194 2.03 -15.52 -19.12
N ASN A 195 2.50 -15.76 -20.35
CA ASN A 195 3.89 -15.48 -20.74
C ASN A 195 4.24 -14.00 -20.54
N THR A 196 3.32 -13.11 -20.91
CA THR A 196 3.50 -11.66 -20.70
C THR A 196 3.56 -11.32 -19.21
N LEU A 197 2.61 -11.84 -18.42
CA LEU A 197 2.57 -11.65 -16.97
C LEU A 197 3.86 -12.14 -16.31
N GLN A 198 4.37 -13.31 -16.69
CA GLN A 198 5.63 -13.84 -16.17
C GLN A 198 6.82 -12.92 -16.50
N ARG A 199 6.90 -12.41 -17.73
CA ARG A 199 7.94 -11.44 -18.13
C ARG A 199 7.87 -10.16 -17.30
N LEU A 200 6.67 -9.64 -17.04
CA LEU A 200 6.48 -8.47 -16.17
C LEU A 200 6.93 -8.75 -14.73
N ARG A 201 6.72 -9.96 -14.21
CA ARG A 201 7.01 -10.32 -12.81
C ARG A 201 8.48 -10.60 -12.52
N ILE A 202 9.21 -11.15 -13.48
CA ILE A 202 10.64 -11.45 -13.31
C ILE A 202 11.50 -10.19 -13.46
N ASP A 203 11.03 -9.19 -14.21
CA ASP A 203 11.73 -7.92 -14.36
C ASP A 203 11.61 -7.04 -13.09
N LYS A 204 12.74 -6.58 -12.56
CA LYS A 204 12.84 -5.85 -11.28
C LYS A 204 12.07 -4.53 -11.24
N ASP A 205 11.87 -3.92 -12.41
CA ASP A 205 11.27 -2.60 -12.55
C ASP A 205 9.79 -2.76 -12.92
N LEU A 206 9.49 -3.64 -13.88
CA LEU A 206 8.12 -3.89 -14.34
C LEU A 206 7.25 -4.64 -13.32
N CYS A 207 7.85 -5.40 -12.39
CA CYS A 207 7.10 -6.19 -11.41
C CYS A 207 6.24 -5.35 -10.46
N ARG A 208 6.52 -4.05 -10.38
CA ARG A 208 5.78 -3.04 -9.61
C ARG A 208 4.40 -2.75 -10.18
N ILE A 209 4.20 -2.97 -11.48
CA ILE A 209 2.94 -2.69 -12.17
C ILE A 209 1.89 -3.70 -11.67
N PRO A 210 0.78 -3.23 -11.09
CA PRO A 210 -0.31 -4.11 -10.71
C PRO A 210 -1.01 -4.66 -11.96
N VAL A 211 -1.21 -5.98 -11.99
CA VAL A 211 -1.84 -6.69 -13.11
C VAL A 211 -3.09 -7.41 -12.65
N ILE A 212 -4.21 -7.08 -13.28
CA ILE A 212 -5.49 -7.77 -13.15
C ILE A 212 -5.63 -8.69 -14.35
N LEU A 213 -5.72 -9.99 -14.08
CA LEU A 213 -5.94 -11.00 -15.11
C LEU A 213 -7.44 -11.32 -15.22
N ILE A 214 -8.02 -11.14 -16.39
CA ILE A 214 -9.41 -11.52 -16.68
C ILE A 214 -9.40 -12.92 -17.29
N VAL A 215 -10.15 -13.85 -16.72
CA VAL A 215 -10.20 -15.26 -17.14
C VAL A 215 -11.63 -15.76 -17.26
N SER A 216 -11.81 -16.90 -17.90
CA SER A 216 -13.08 -17.63 -17.88
C SER A 216 -13.24 -18.33 -16.52
N PRO A 217 -14.47 -18.59 -16.05
CA PRO A 217 -14.72 -19.18 -14.74
C PRO A 217 -14.39 -20.69 -14.73
N THR A 218 -13.11 -21.01 -14.80
CA THR A 218 -12.60 -22.39 -14.80
C THR A 218 -11.43 -22.49 -13.84
N ASP A 219 -11.45 -23.52 -12.98
CA ASP A 219 -10.46 -23.69 -11.91
C ASP A 219 -9.02 -23.64 -12.42
N GLN A 220 -8.73 -24.28 -13.56
CA GLN A 220 -7.38 -24.26 -14.14
C GLN A 220 -6.91 -22.86 -14.51
N GLN A 221 -7.78 -22.04 -15.11
CA GLN A 221 -7.40 -20.69 -15.52
C GLN A 221 -7.18 -19.79 -14.30
N ILE A 222 -8.01 -19.95 -13.28
CA ILE A 222 -7.90 -19.22 -12.02
C ILE A 222 -6.59 -19.56 -11.30
N ILE A 223 -6.30 -20.86 -11.15
CA ILE A 223 -5.08 -21.36 -10.51
C ILE A 223 -3.84 -20.86 -11.26
N ASN A 224 -3.83 -21.00 -12.59
CA ASN A 224 -2.72 -20.55 -13.42
C ASN A 224 -2.47 -19.04 -13.24
N GLY A 225 -3.52 -18.21 -13.19
CA GLY A 225 -3.38 -16.78 -13.00
C GLY A 225 -2.65 -16.40 -11.71
N TYR A 226 -3.02 -17.02 -10.59
CA TYR A 226 -2.36 -16.77 -9.30
C TYR A 226 -0.96 -17.38 -9.22
N GLN A 227 -0.72 -18.56 -9.81
CA GLN A 227 0.62 -19.15 -9.89
C GLN A 227 1.62 -18.26 -10.63
N HIS A 228 1.15 -17.49 -11.63
CA HIS A 228 1.94 -16.50 -12.35
C HIS A 228 1.96 -15.11 -11.68
N GLN A 229 1.53 -15.03 -10.42
CA GLN A 229 1.57 -13.82 -9.60
C GLN A 229 0.73 -12.65 -10.16
N ALA A 230 -0.44 -12.92 -10.74
CA ALA A 230 -1.42 -11.86 -10.96
C ALA A 230 -1.82 -11.24 -9.60
N ASN A 231 -2.01 -9.92 -9.54
CA ASN A 231 -2.46 -9.28 -8.29
C ASN A 231 -3.93 -9.63 -8.00
N SER A 232 -4.72 -9.80 -9.05
CA SER A 232 -6.10 -10.22 -9.00
C SER A 232 -6.40 -11.06 -10.23
N VAL A 233 -7.15 -12.14 -10.03
CA VAL A 233 -7.73 -12.93 -11.12
C VAL A 233 -9.24 -12.77 -11.05
N VAL A 234 -9.84 -12.31 -12.14
CA VAL A 234 -11.26 -11.94 -12.18
C VAL A 234 -11.97 -12.69 -13.29
N THR A 235 -13.16 -13.19 -12.99
CA THR A 235 -14.06 -13.80 -13.96
C THR A 235 -15.11 -12.80 -14.39
N PHE A 236 -15.27 -12.58 -15.69
CA PHE A 236 -16.36 -11.75 -16.21
C PHE A 236 -17.60 -12.59 -16.48
N PRO A 237 -18.79 -12.16 -16.02
CA PRO A 237 -20.05 -12.77 -16.42
C PRO A 237 -20.24 -12.66 -17.94
N ALA A 238 -20.84 -13.68 -18.56
CA ALA A 238 -21.22 -13.63 -19.98
C ALA A 238 -22.35 -12.61 -20.26
N VAL A 239 -23.07 -12.19 -19.23
CA VAL A 239 -24.21 -11.28 -19.31
C VAL A 239 -23.75 -9.83 -19.15
N TYR A 240 -24.03 -8.99 -20.16
CA TYR A 240 -23.50 -7.63 -20.28
C TYR A 240 -23.75 -6.72 -19.05
N PRO A 241 -24.97 -6.57 -18.51
CA PRO A 241 -25.19 -5.74 -17.30
C PRO A 241 -24.37 -6.16 -16.08
N GLN A 242 -24.12 -7.47 -15.94
CA GLN A 242 -23.33 -7.99 -14.83
C GLN A 242 -21.84 -7.71 -15.05
N MET A 243 -21.36 -7.78 -16.30
CA MET A 243 -20.01 -7.38 -16.68
C MET A 243 -19.76 -5.90 -16.40
N GLU A 244 -20.69 -5.01 -16.76
CA GLU A 244 -20.63 -3.57 -16.44
C GLU A 244 -20.44 -3.33 -14.94
N SER A 245 -21.36 -3.86 -14.11
CA SER A 245 -21.29 -3.69 -12.66
C SER A 245 -20.00 -4.28 -12.06
N THR A 246 -19.47 -5.35 -12.65
CA THR A 246 -18.22 -5.98 -12.23
C THR A 246 -17.03 -5.10 -12.57
N LEU A 247 -16.94 -4.62 -13.80
CA LEU A 247 -15.87 -3.74 -14.26
C LEU A 247 -15.84 -2.42 -13.50
N GLU A 248 -17.02 -1.85 -13.20
CA GLU A 248 -17.13 -0.64 -12.40
C GLU A 248 -16.57 -0.83 -10.99
N ARG A 249 -16.93 -1.91 -10.31
CA ARG A 249 -16.43 -2.23 -8.96
C ARG A 249 -14.91 -2.41 -8.95
N ILE A 250 -14.38 -3.07 -9.98
CA ILE A 250 -12.93 -3.28 -10.13
C ILE A 250 -12.24 -1.93 -10.30
N CYS A 251 -12.73 -1.08 -11.20
CA CYS A 251 -12.16 0.26 -11.42
C CYS A 251 -12.25 1.12 -10.15
N GLN A 252 -13.39 1.09 -9.44
CA GLN A 252 -13.55 1.82 -8.19
C GLN A 252 -12.54 1.36 -7.13
N PHE A 253 -12.35 0.05 -7.00
CA PHE A 253 -11.37 -0.50 -6.06
C PHE A 253 -9.95 -0.09 -6.46
N TRP A 254 -9.52 -0.40 -7.68
CA TRP A 254 -8.14 -0.19 -8.08
C TRP A 254 -7.76 1.27 -8.30
N LEU A 255 -8.65 2.09 -8.86
CA LEU A 255 -8.34 3.48 -9.20
C LEU A 255 -8.70 4.49 -8.10
N ARG A 256 -9.45 4.09 -7.05
CA ARG A 256 -9.77 4.99 -5.91
C ARG A 256 -9.30 4.48 -4.55
N ILE A 257 -9.34 3.17 -4.33
CA ILE A 257 -9.08 2.59 -3.01
C ILE A 257 -7.62 2.14 -2.90
N VAL A 258 -7.09 1.54 -3.96
CA VAL A 258 -5.71 1.07 -3.98
C VAL A 258 -4.75 2.24 -4.22
N ALA A 259 -3.67 2.29 -3.42
CA ALA A 259 -2.54 3.16 -3.70
C ALA A 259 -1.70 2.54 -4.84
N LEU A 260 -1.86 3.06 -6.06
CA LEU A 260 -1.13 2.61 -7.24
C LEU A 260 0.26 3.28 -7.32
N PRO A 261 1.28 2.61 -7.88
CA PRO A 261 2.65 3.11 -7.89
C PRO A 261 2.85 4.46 -8.58
N ASN A 262 2.06 4.75 -9.62
CA ASN A 262 2.20 5.93 -10.49
C ASN A 262 0.87 6.71 -10.66
N ALA A 263 -0.03 6.68 -9.67
CA ALA A 263 -1.24 7.51 -9.73
C ALA A 263 -0.89 9.00 -9.51
N THR A 264 -1.28 9.87 -10.45
CA THR A 264 -1.15 11.32 -10.32
C THR A 264 -1.95 11.74 -9.09
N THR A 265 -1.27 12.26 -8.07
CA THR A 265 -1.92 12.74 -6.86
C THR A 265 -2.56 14.09 -7.16
N THR A 266 -3.70 14.10 -7.84
CA THR A 266 -4.49 15.33 -7.97
C THR A 266 -5.29 15.54 -6.70
N GLY A 267 -5.07 16.70 -6.11
CA GLY A 267 -5.43 17.03 -4.74
C GLY A 267 -6.89 16.74 -4.40
N MET A 268 -7.08 16.11 -3.25
CA MET A 268 -8.29 16.31 -2.45
C MET A 268 -7.88 17.08 -1.21
N VAL A 269 -7.95 18.40 -1.35
CA VAL A 269 -8.19 19.33 -0.26
C VAL A 269 -9.61 19.06 0.23
N ALA A 270 -9.75 18.71 1.51
CA ALA A 270 -10.95 18.93 2.32
C ALA A 270 -10.53 18.95 3.78
#